data_AF-A0A2V6KGD9-F1
#
_entry.id   AF-A0A2V6KGD9-F1
#
_cell.length_a   1.000
_cell.length_b   1.000
_cell.length_c   1.000
_cell.angle_alpha   90.00
_cell.angle_beta   90.00
_cell.angle_gamma   90.00
#
_symmetry.space_group_name_H-M   'P 1'
#
loop_
_entity.id
_entity.type
_entity.pdbx_description
1 polymer ?
#
loop_
_entity_poly.entity_id
_entity_poly.type
_entity_poly.pdbx_seq_one_letter_code
_entity_poly.pdbx_strand_id
1 'polypeptide(L)' 'LERKNFLPESVKLIKEAFRLIYRSKYNRRQAIEAMRKELPQTEEINELIQFIEQSERGIIR' A
#
# COMPACT_ATOMS: atom_id res chain seq x y z
N LEU A 1 18.34 -8.39 15.87
CA LEU A 1 18.16 -7.72 14.56
C LEU A 1 16.74 -7.13 14.48
N GLU A 2 16.28 -6.53 15.59
CA GLU A 2 14.90 -6.11 15.84
C GLU A 2 14.80 -4.58 15.78
N ARG A 3 15.51 -3.97 14.83
CA ARG A 3 15.70 -2.52 14.76
C ARG A 3 14.85 -1.92 13.67
N LYS A 4 13.55 -1.94 13.88
CA LYS A 4 12.60 -0.88 13.52
C LYS A 4 11.28 -1.33 14.15
N ASN A 5 10.81 -0.57 15.14
CA ASN A 5 9.49 -0.71 15.72
C ASN A 5 8.44 -0.35 14.65
N PHE A 6 8.35 -1.14 13.58
CA PHE A 6 7.18 -1.12 12.72
C PHE A 6 6.04 -1.61 13.60
N LEU A 7 5.13 -0.70 13.93
CA LEU A 7 3.97 -1.08 14.73
C LEU A 7 3.31 -2.28 14.03
N PRO A 8 2.93 -3.33 14.78
CA PRO A 8 2.26 -4.48 14.20
C PRO A 8 0.98 -4.08 13.44
N GLU A 9 0.40 -2.93 13.80
CA GLU A 9 -0.66 -2.27 13.06
C GLU A 9 -0.23 -1.80 11.65
N SER A 10 0.90 -1.10 11.52
CA SER A 10 1.42 -0.66 10.20
C SER A 10 1.68 -1.83 9.27
N VAL A 11 2.29 -2.91 9.80
CA VAL A 11 2.55 -4.12 9.00
C VAL A 11 1.26 -4.80 8.55
N LYS A 12 0.24 -4.83 9.41
CA LYS A 12 -1.10 -5.33 9.04
C LYS A 12 -1.72 -4.47 7.94
N LEU A 13 -1.68 -3.14 8.07
CA LEU A 13 -2.21 -2.21 7.09
C LEU A 13 -1.56 -2.38 5.71
N ILE A 14 -0.23 -2.48 5.66
CA ILE A 14 0.52 -2.71 4.41
C ILE A 14 0.14 -4.06 3.79
N LYS A 15 0.05 -5.13 4.60
CA LYS A 15 -0.38 -6.44 4.11
C LYS A 15 -1.80 -6.43 3.54
N GLU A 16 -2.70 -5.71 4.18
CA GLU A 16 -4.09 -5.60 3.77
C GLU A 16 -4.21 -4.80 2.47
N ALA A 17 -3.43 -3.71 2.34
CA ALA A 17 -3.30 -2.96 1.11
C ALA A 17 -2.78 -3.82 -0.05
N PHE A 18 -1.65 -4.52 0.16
CA PHE A 18 -1.11 -5.43 -0.86
C PHE A 18 -2.10 -6.50 -1.25
N ARG A 19 -2.82 -7.07 -0.28
CA ARG A 19 -3.86 -8.07 -0.55
C ARG A 19 -4.99 -7.47 -1.38
N LEU A 20 -5.43 -6.24 -1.11
CA LEU A 20 -6.42 -5.52 -1.93
C LEU A 20 -5.94 -5.31 -3.36
N ILE A 21 -4.70 -4.84 -3.53
CA ILE A 21 -4.12 -4.54 -4.85
C ILE A 21 -3.88 -5.81 -5.66
N TYR A 22 -3.44 -6.90 -5.02
CA TYR A 22 -3.07 -8.13 -5.72
C TYR A 22 -4.26 -9.04 -6.00
N ARG A 23 -5.27 -9.02 -5.11
CA ARG A 23 -6.45 -9.88 -5.23
C ARG A 23 -7.51 -9.27 -6.13
N SER A 24 -7.64 -7.94 -6.13
CA SER A 24 -8.44 -7.24 -7.12
C SER A 24 -7.55 -6.88 -8.30
N LYS A 25 -8.03 -7.00 -9.54
CA LYS A 25 -7.34 -6.51 -10.74
C LYS A 25 -7.31 -4.96 -10.78
N TYR A 26 -7.02 -4.30 -9.67
CA TYR A 26 -7.04 -2.84 -9.59
C TYR A 26 -5.85 -2.26 -10.34
N ASN A 27 -6.13 -1.31 -11.22
CA ASN A 27 -5.09 -0.48 -11.81
C ASN A 27 -4.54 0.47 -10.73
N ARG A 28 -3.32 0.99 -10.90
CA ARG A 28 -2.63 1.90 -9.95
C ARG A 28 -3.54 2.94 -9.29
N ARG A 29 -4.35 3.66 -10.09
CA ARG A 29 -5.30 4.66 -9.56
C ARG A 29 -6.40 4.06 -8.69
N GLN A 30 -6.95 2.92 -9.10
CA GLN A 30 -7.98 2.19 -8.35
C GLN A 30 -7.41 1.60 -7.06
N ALA A 31 -6.17 1.11 -7.10
CA ALA A 31 -5.43 0.66 -5.93
C ALA A 31 -5.24 1.79 -4.92
N ILE A 32 -4.80 2.97 -5.39
CA ILE A 32 -4.63 4.16 -4.54
C ILE A 32 -5.99 4.58 -3.95
N GLU A 33 -7.05 4.69 -4.76
CA GLU A 33 -8.39 5.02 -4.26
C GLU A 33 -8.90 4.00 -3.23
N ALA A 34 -8.75 2.70 -3.49
CA ALA A 34 -9.16 1.65 -2.55
C ALA A 34 -8.37 1.75 -1.24
N MET A 35 -7.05 1.98 -1.31
CA MET A 35 -6.22 2.19 -0.11
C MET A 35 -6.64 3.43 0.66
N ARG A 36 -6.95 4.55 0.01
CA ARG A 36 -7.45 5.77 0.69
C ARG A 36 -8.81 5.57 1.34
N LYS A 37 -9.62 4.64 0.83
CA LYS A 37 -11.01 4.43 1.24
C LYS A 37 -11.17 3.34 2.30
N GLU A 38 -10.40 2.26 2.22
CA GLU A 38 -10.44 1.13 3.16
C GLU A 38 -9.40 1.25 4.27
N LEU A 39 -8.28 1.94 4.06
CA LEU A 39 -7.18 2.00 5.02
C LEU A 39 -6.96 3.43 5.55
N PRO A 40 -6.60 3.59 6.84
CA PRO A 40 -6.21 4.87 7.39
C PRO A 40 -4.96 5.41 6.70
N GLN A 41 -5.02 6.68 6.30
CA GLN A 41 -3.94 7.47 5.70
C GLN A 41 -2.82 7.71 6.72
N THR A 42 -2.07 6.66 7.03
CA THR A 42 -0.86 6.69 7.84
C THR A 42 0.34 6.99 6.96
N GLU A 43 1.44 7.51 7.54
CA GLU A 43 2.68 7.81 6.79
C GLU A 43 3.15 6.62 5.95
N GLU A 44 3.05 5.40 6.48
CA GLU A 44 3.40 4.15 5.79
C GLU A 44 2.54 3.88 4.55
N ILE A 45 1.22 4.09 4.65
CA ILE A 45 0.29 3.94 3.51
C ILE A 45 0.53 5.03 2.48
N ASN A 46 0.82 6.25 2.93
CA ASN A 46 1.07 7.37 2.05
C ASN A 46 2.38 7.20 1.27
N GLU A 47 3.45 6.74 1.94
CA GLU A 47 4.71 6.31 1.31
C GLU A 47 4.45 5.20 0.28
N LEU A 48 3.60 4.20 0.61
CA LEU A 48 3.27 3.13 -0.33
C LEU A 48 2.50 3.65 -1.56
N ILE A 49 1.51 4.52 -1.35
CA ILE A 49 0.74 5.16 -2.42
C ILE A 49 1.67 5.99 -3.31
N GLN A 50 2.54 6.79 -2.70
CA GLN A 50 3.51 7.62 -3.42
C GLN A 50 4.51 6.77 -4.18
N PHE A 51 4.95 5.64 -3.63
CA PHE A 51 5.80 4.66 -4.31
C PHE A 51 5.09 4.05 -5.53
N ILE A 52 3.82 3.66 -5.38
CA ILE A 52 3.00 3.12 -6.47
C ILE A 52 2.74 4.18 -7.55
N GLU A 53 2.53 5.44 -7.15
CA GLU A 53 2.29 6.57 -8.04
C GLU A 53 3.55 6.99 -8.81
N GLN A 54 4.70 7.02 -8.12
CA GLN A 54 6.03 7.29 -8.70
C GLN A 54 6.58 6.13 -9.53
N SER A 55 6.04 4.92 -9.39
CA SER A 55 6.46 3.77 -10.18
C SER A 55 5.97 3.89 -11.63
N GLU A 56 6.71 4.69 -12.41
CA GLU A 56 6.46 5.05 -13.80
C GLU A 56 6.56 3.82 -14.74
N ARG A 57 7.30 2.79 -14.32
CA ARG A 57 7.57 1.57 -15.11
C ARG A 57 6.44 0.53 -15.10
N GLY A 58 5.35 0.79 -14.38
CA GLY A 58 4.26 -0.17 -14.21
C GLY A 58 4.62 -1.22 -13.17
N ILE A 59 3.65 -1.54 -12.30
CA ILE A 59 3.76 -2.68 -11.40
C ILE A 59 3.86 -3.91 -12.31
N ILE A 60 5.01 -4.57 -12.29
CA ILE A 60 5.25 -5.79 -13.05
C ILE A 60 4.21 -6.80 -12.56
N ARG A 61 3.31 -7.22 -13.47
CA ARG A 61 2.20 -8.12 -13.19
C ARG A 61 2.64 -9.58 -13.19
#